data_AF-A0A7V9JDN8-F1
#
_entry.id   AF-A0A7V9JDN8-F1
#
_cell.length_a   1.000
_cell.length_b   1.000
_cell.length_c   1.000
_cell.angle_alpha   90.00
_cell.angle_beta   90.00
_cell.angle_gamma   90.00
#
_symmetry.space_group_name_H-M   'P 1'
#
loop_
_entity.id
_entity.type
_entity.pdbx_description
1 polymer ?
#
loop_
_entity_poly.entity_id
_entity_poly.type
_entity_poly.pdbx_seq_one_letter_code
_entity_poly.pdbx_strand_id
1 'polypeptide(L)'
;MAKARKIEDIGPKTPYKAAIGRLIETRFDEMMLHLDGTLAGRDPEELHDMRVASRRLRAAMDVALDCFPARFKYFHKTIKELTDVLGGVRDYDVLRVALVEYRDSRPVAERPAINAMLQNCRTEREVGREHLVEFFDRLERERFDVRFRGFIAEHTIG
;
A
#
# COMPACT_ATOMS: atom_id res chain seq x y z
N MET A 1 -4.42 6.20 -10.77
CA MET A 1 -3.24 6.91 -10.21
C MET A 1 -3.66 7.91 -9.15
N ALA A 2 -3.59 7.47 -7.89
CA ALA A 2 -3.88 8.23 -6.69
C ALA A 2 -3.07 9.53 -6.65
N LYS A 3 -3.77 10.67 -6.74
CA LYS A 3 -3.19 11.98 -6.53
C LYS A 3 -3.02 12.21 -5.03
N ALA A 4 -1.81 12.63 -4.63
CA ALA A 4 -1.55 13.03 -3.26
C ALA A 4 -2.44 14.24 -2.92
N ARG A 5 -3.31 14.10 -1.92
CA ARG A 5 -4.03 15.23 -1.33
C ARG A 5 -3.04 16.20 -0.72
N LYS A 6 -3.42 17.48 -0.80
CA LYS A 6 -2.73 18.56 -0.10
C LYS A 6 -2.92 18.34 1.39
N ILE A 7 -1.85 18.53 2.16
CA ILE A 7 -1.98 18.51 3.63
C ILE A 7 -2.48 19.90 4.05
N GLU A 8 -3.69 19.94 4.57
CA GLU A 8 -4.30 21.17 5.07
C GLU A 8 -3.75 21.52 6.47
N ASP A 9 -3.92 22.78 6.87
CA ASP A 9 -3.58 23.28 8.21
C ASP A 9 -2.11 23.18 8.65
N ILE A 10 -1.17 23.16 7.70
CA ILE A 10 0.26 23.30 7.99
C ILE A 10 0.71 24.72 7.61
N GLY A 11 1.12 25.49 8.62
CA GLY A 11 1.73 26.81 8.46
C GLY A 11 3.12 26.90 9.09
N PRO A 12 3.84 28.02 8.91
CA PRO A 12 5.21 28.19 9.42
C PRO A 12 5.34 28.09 10.94
N LYS A 13 4.24 28.25 11.68
CA LYS A 13 4.19 28.16 13.15
C LYS A 13 3.69 26.80 13.66
N THR A 14 3.30 25.89 12.77
CA THR A 14 2.82 24.57 13.17
C THR A 14 4.00 23.77 13.73
N PRO A 15 3.91 23.23 14.96
CA PRO A 15 4.96 22.37 15.51
C PRO A 15 5.23 21.18 14.57
N TYR A 16 6.50 20.82 14.39
CA TYR A 16 6.88 19.73 13.46
C TYR A 16 6.11 18.44 13.75
N LYS A 17 5.98 18.06 15.03
CA LYS A 17 5.25 16.86 15.46
C LYS A 17 3.77 16.87 15.05
N ALA A 18 3.11 18.03 15.10
CA ALA A 18 1.74 18.19 14.63
C ALA A 18 1.65 18.12 13.10
N ALA A 19 2.59 18.76 12.39
CA ALA A 19 2.65 18.75 10.93
C ALA A 19 2.89 17.34 10.36
N ILE A 20 3.88 16.61 10.91
CA ILE A 20 4.19 15.24 10.48
C ILE A 20 3.05 14.27 10.83
N GLY A 21 2.37 14.49 11.96
CA GLY A 21 1.15 13.79 12.34
C GLY A 21 0.04 13.87 11.29
N ARG A 22 -0.31 15.10 10.90
CA ARG A 22 -1.31 15.37 9.85
C ARG A 22 -0.92 14.75 8.51
N LEU A 23 0.35 14.81 8.15
CA LEU A 23 0.85 14.16 6.93
C LEU A 23 0.63 12.64 7.02
N ILE A 24 1.04 11.99 8.10
CA ILE A 24 0.86 10.54 8.30
C ILE A 24 -0.61 10.15 8.24
N GLU A 25 -1.48 10.86 8.95
CA GLU A 25 -2.93 10.58 8.96
C GLU A 25 -3.54 10.73 7.56
N THR A 26 -3.22 11.80 6.85
CA THR A 26 -3.73 12.02 5.49
C THR A 26 -3.29 10.92 4.52
N ARG A 27 -2.04 10.45 4.62
CA ARG A 27 -1.54 9.36 3.77
C ARG A 27 -2.13 8.01 4.15
N PHE A 28 -2.40 7.78 5.44
CA PHE A 28 -3.11 6.59 5.88
C PHE A 28 -4.54 6.57 5.36
N ASP A 29 -5.26 7.70 5.43
CA ASP A 29 -6.58 7.83 4.84
C ASP A 29 -6.57 7.56 3.33
N GLU A 30 -5.60 8.12 2.61
CA GLU A 30 -5.47 7.87 1.15
C GLU A 30 -5.32 6.40 0.83
N MET A 31 -4.52 5.69 1.62
CA MET A 31 -4.34 4.25 1.45
C MET A 31 -5.65 3.51 1.74
N MET A 32 -6.34 3.85 2.83
CA MET A 32 -7.56 3.17 3.24
C MET A 32 -8.76 3.44 2.31
N LEU A 33 -8.76 4.56 1.57
CA LEU A 33 -9.78 4.83 0.55
C LEU A 33 -9.86 3.74 -0.54
N HIS A 34 -8.76 3.04 -0.80
CA HIS A 34 -8.66 2.01 -1.83
C HIS A 34 -8.83 0.58 -1.28
N LEU A 35 -9.14 0.43 0.02
CA LEU A 35 -9.22 -0.87 0.68
C LEU A 35 -10.29 -1.77 0.05
N ASP A 36 -11.54 -1.30 0.00
CA ASP A 36 -12.67 -2.11 -0.47
C ASP A 36 -12.49 -2.52 -1.93
N GLY A 37 -11.97 -1.62 -2.76
CA GLY A 37 -11.65 -1.89 -4.16
C GLY A 37 -10.55 -2.95 -4.31
N THR A 38 -9.48 -2.82 -3.52
CA THR A 38 -8.36 -3.77 -3.48
C THR A 38 -8.81 -5.16 -3.02
N LEU A 39 -9.60 -5.24 -1.94
CA LEU A 39 -10.14 -6.49 -1.43
C LEU A 39 -11.15 -7.11 -2.38
N ALA A 40 -11.98 -6.32 -3.06
CA ALA A 40 -12.88 -6.84 -4.09
C ALA A 40 -12.14 -7.42 -5.29
N GLY A 41 -10.94 -6.91 -5.62
CA GLY A 41 -10.07 -7.45 -6.67
C GLY A 41 -10.60 -7.30 -8.10
N ARG A 42 -11.61 -6.45 -8.30
CA ARG A 42 -12.28 -6.25 -9.60
C ARG A 42 -11.51 -5.30 -10.52
N ASP A 43 -10.84 -4.31 -9.95
CA ASP A 43 -10.03 -3.34 -10.67
C ASP A 43 -8.57 -3.37 -10.16
N PRO A 44 -7.59 -3.76 -10.99
CA PRO A 44 -6.17 -3.72 -10.64
C PRO A 44 -5.65 -2.32 -10.29
N GLU A 45 -6.33 -1.25 -10.72
CA GLU A 45 -5.93 0.12 -10.38
C GLU A 45 -6.22 0.48 -8.92
N GLU A 46 -7.19 -0.14 -8.27
CA GLU A 46 -7.42 0.04 -6.82
C GLU A 46 -6.22 -0.47 -6.02
N LEU A 47 -5.72 -1.67 -6.35
CA LEU A 47 -4.49 -2.22 -5.76
C LEU A 47 -3.27 -1.34 -6.06
N HIS A 48 -3.16 -0.83 -7.29
CA HIS A 48 -2.09 0.08 -7.68
C HIS A 48 -2.10 1.34 -6.83
N ASP A 49 -3.25 1.99 -6.72
CA ASP A 49 -3.43 3.25 -6.02
C ASP A 49 -3.24 3.09 -4.52
N MET A 50 -3.71 1.98 -3.93
CA MET A 50 -3.40 1.61 -2.55
C MET A 50 -1.90 1.41 -2.30
N ARG A 51 -1.19 0.73 -3.21
CA ARG A 51 0.28 0.55 -3.13
C ARG A 51 1.02 1.88 -3.25
N VAL A 52 0.58 2.79 -4.12
CA VAL A 52 1.19 4.11 -4.23
C VAL A 52 0.99 4.91 -2.94
N ALA A 53 -0.21 4.90 -2.36
CA ALA A 53 -0.51 5.57 -1.11
C ALA A 53 0.26 4.97 0.08
N SER A 54 0.37 3.64 0.19
CA SER A 54 1.12 2.96 1.26
C SER A 54 2.61 3.29 1.22
N ARG A 55 3.21 3.36 0.03
CA ARG A 55 4.60 3.82 -0.14
C ARG A 55 4.80 5.26 0.34
N ARG A 56 3.86 6.17 0.04
CA ARG A 56 3.92 7.57 0.50
C ARG A 56 3.76 7.66 2.02
N LEU A 57 2.84 6.88 2.59
CA LEU A 57 2.67 6.77 4.04
C LEU A 57 3.97 6.28 4.70
N ARG A 58 4.54 5.17 4.21
CA ARG A 58 5.80 4.63 4.73
C ARG A 58 6.92 5.68 4.69
N ALA A 59 7.07 6.38 3.56
CA ALA A 59 8.06 7.44 3.44
C ALA A 59 7.85 8.55 4.47
N ALA A 60 6.61 8.98 4.73
CA ALA A 60 6.32 9.95 5.79
C ALA A 60 6.65 9.40 7.19
N MET A 61 6.37 8.13 7.44
CA MET A 61 6.69 7.48 8.71
C MET A 61 8.20 7.28 8.90
N ASP A 62 8.98 7.06 7.83
CA ASP A 62 10.44 6.96 7.88
C ASP A 62 11.05 8.27 8.44
N VAL A 63 10.55 9.44 8.01
CA VAL A 63 11.02 10.75 8.50
C VAL A 63 10.54 11.08 9.93
N ALA A 64 9.58 10.31 10.44
CA ALA A 64 8.95 10.54 11.73
C ALA A 64 9.51 9.67 12.85
N LEU A 65 10.41 8.73 12.55
CA LEU A 65 10.89 7.71 13.50
C LEU A 65 11.41 8.28 14.82
N ASP A 66 12.12 9.41 14.76
CA ASP A 66 12.72 10.05 15.94
C ASP A 66 11.77 11.01 16.67
N CYS A 67 10.58 11.26 16.11
CA CYS A 67 9.58 12.17 16.69
C CYS A 67 8.53 11.48 17.54
N PHE A 68 8.42 10.15 17.45
CA PHE A 68 7.44 9.38 18.18
C PHE A 68 8.10 8.37 19.14
N PRO A 69 7.41 7.96 20.22
CA PRO A 69 7.91 6.94 21.13
C PRO A 69 8.19 5.60 20.44
N ALA A 70 8.95 4.73 21.10
CA ALA A 70 9.35 3.42 20.56
C ALA A 70 8.19 2.58 20.00
N ARG A 71 6.98 2.74 20.55
CA ARG A 71 5.74 2.09 20.07
C ARG A 71 5.42 2.41 18.60
N PHE A 72 5.85 3.56 18.07
CA PHE A 72 5.68 3.91 16.66
C PHE A 72 6.35 2.92 15.71
N LYS A 73 7.46 2.29 16.13
CA LYS A 73 8.16 1.27 15.33
C LYS A 73 7.29 0.07 15.01
N TYR A 74 6.35 -0.29 15.89
CA TYR A 74 5.37 -1.35 15.60
C TYR A 74 4.49 -0.96 14.41
N PHE A 75 3.87 0.22 14.45
CA PHE A 75 3.01 0.69 13.37
C PHE A 75 3.77 0.85 12.05
N HIS A 76 4.98 1.43 12.11
CA HIS A 76 5.86 1.56 10.96
C HIS A 76 6.18 0.21 10.32
N LYS A 77 6.55 -0.79 11.14
CA LYS A 77 6.81 -2.15 10.66
C LYS A 77 5.58 -2.77 10.01
N THR A 78 4.40 -2.63 10.62
CA THR A 78 3.15 -3.17 10.05
C THR A 78 2.80 -2.52 8.71
N ILE A 79 2.93 -1.19 8.58
CA ILE A 79 2.72 -0.49 7.30
C ILE A 79 3.76 -0.89 6.25
N LYS A 80 5.01 -1.12 6.67
CA LYS A 80 6.05 -1.64 5.78
C LYS A 80 5.67 -3.03 5.26
N GLU A 81 5.29 -3.96 6.13
CA GLU A 81 4.84 -5.29 5.74
C GLU A 81 3.64 -5.21 4.79
N LEU A 82 2.65 -4.36 5.09
CA LEU A 82 1.50 -4.15 4.19
C LEU A 82 1.93 -3.65 2.81
N THR A 83 2.86 -2.70 2.75
CA THR A 83 3.40 -2.16 1.49
C THR A 83 4.08 -3.26 0.66
N ASP A 84 4.80 -4.16 1.32
CA ASP A 84 5.50 -5.27 0.69
C ASP A 84 4.50 -6.31 0.14
N VAL A 85 3.46 -6.65 0.91
CA VAL A 85 2.38 -7.58 0.47
C VAL A 85 1.60 -7.01 -0.72
N LEU A 86 1.21 -5.73 -0.68
CA LEU A 86 0.60 -5.04 -1.83
C LEU A 86 1.51 -5.06 -3.07
N GLY A 87 2.83 -4.99 -2.85
CA GLY A 87 3.83 -5.11 -3.90
C GLY A 87 3.86 -6.47 -4.57
N GLY A 88 3.88 -7.53 -3.77
CA GLY A 88 3.89 -8.90 -4.27
C GLY A 88 2.75 -9.18 -5.26
N VAL A 89 1.56 -8.63 -5.02
CA VAL A 89 0.42 -8.76 -5.95
C VAL A 89 0.58 -7.88 -7.18
N ARG A 90 0.89 -6.58 -7.00
CA ARG A 90 0.95 -5.61 -8.12
C ARG A 90 2.08 -5.93 -9.10
N ASP A 91 3.19 -6.49 -8.63
CA ASP A 91 4.34 -6.80 -9.49
C ASP A 91 3.96 -7.85 -10.55
N TYR A 92 3.08 -8.82 -10.22
CA TYR A 92 2.54 -9.78 -11.20
C TYR A 92 1.53 -9.16 -12.16
N ASP A 93 0.73 -8.17 -11.74
CA ASP A 93 -0.14 -7.43 -12.66
C ASP A 93 0.69 -6.71 -13.73
N VAL A 94 1.77 -6.05 -13.32
CA VAL A 94 2.69 -5.34 -14.23
C VAL A 94 3.39 -6.32 -15.16
N LEU A 95 3.94 -7.42 -14.62
CA LEU A 95 4.61 -8.43 -15.42
C LEU A 95 3.66 -9.07 -16.45
N ARG A 96 2.42 -9.35 -16.07
CA ARG A 96 1.41 -9.91 -16.97
C ARG A 96 1.10 -8.98 -18.13
N VAL A 97 0.97 -7.67 -17.90
CA VAL A 97 0.76 -6.68 -18.97
C VAL A 97 1.94 -6.71 -19.94
N ALA A 98 3.16 -6.63 -19.43
CA ALA A 98 4.37 -6.67 -20.26
C ALA A 98 4.50 -7.99 -21.06
N LEU A 99 4.17 -9.13 -20.45
CA LEU A 99 4.23 -10.45 -21.12
C LEU A 99 3.17 -10.59 -22.22
N VAL A 100 1.98 -9.98 -22.05
CA VAL A 100 0.96 -9.97 -23.11
C VAL A 100 1.42 -9.14 -24.29
N GLU A 101 1.90 -7.92 -24.04
CA GLU A 101 2.45 -7.05 -25.10
C GLU A 101 3.62 -7.74 -25.82
N TYR A 102 4.52 -8.37 -25.06
CA TYR A 102 5.62 -9.13 -25.60
C TYR A 102 5.11 -10.26 -26.48
N ARG A 103 4.24 -11.15 -25.98
CA ARG A 103 3.64 -12.27 -26.74
C ARG A 103 3.07 -11.83 -28.07
N ASP A 104 2.36 -10.71 -28.09
CA ASP A 104 1.64 -10.23 -29.28
C ASP A 104 2.61 -9.71 -30.35
N SER A 105 3.80 -9.28 -29.95
CA SER A 105 4.91 -8.91 -30.84
C SER A 105 5.78 -10.08 -31.35
N ARG A 106 5.57 -11.30 -30.85
CA ARG A 106 6.41 -12.48 -31.17
C ARG A 106 5.78 -13.43 -32.20
N PRO A 107 6.60 -14.22 -32.91
CA PRO A 107 6.12 -15.29 -33.79
C PRO A 107 5.21 -16.28 -33.06
N VAL A 108 4.23 -16.84 -33.78
CA VAL A 108 3.24 -17.79 -33.22
C VAL A 108 3.89 -18.98 -32.53
N ALA A 109 5.05 -19.44 -33.03
CA ALA A 109 5.81 -20.56 -32.45
C ALA A 109 6.30 -20.31 -31.01
N GLU A 110 6.54 -19.05 -30.61
CA GLU A 110 7.01 -18.71 -29.26
C GLU A 110 5.86 -18.52 -28.26
N ARG A 111 4.63 -18.31 -28.74
CA ARG A 111 3.46 -17.99 -27.91
C ARG A 111 3.11 -19.08 -26.88
N PRO A 112 3.24 -20.39 -27.14
CA PRO A 112 2.96 -21.42 -26.15
C PRO A 112 3.79 -21.28 -24.87
N ALA A 113 5.09 -20.99 -25.00
CA ALA A 113 5.97 -20.79 -23.85
C ALA A 113 5.59 -19.53 -23.06
N ILE A 114 5.27 -18.42 -23.75
CA ILE A 114 4.86 -17.17 -23.10
C ILE A 114 3.49 -17.34 -22.41
N ASN A 115 2.57 -18.11 -23.01
CA ASN A 115 1.28 -18.43 -22.38
C ASN A 115 1.46 -19.26 -21.10
N ALA A 116 2.42 -20.18 -21.04
CA ALA A 116 2.75 -20.89 -19.81
C ALA A 116 3.28 -19.93 -18.72
N MET A 117 4.15 -18.97 -19.09
CA MET A 117 4.62 -17.93 -18.15
C MET A 117 3.47 -17.05 -17.64
N LEU A 118 2.53 -16.67 -18.52
CA LEU A 118 1.33 -15.92 -18.14
C LEU A 118 0.45 -16.69 -17.16
N GLN A 119 0.33 -18.02 -17.33
CA GLN A 119 -0.41 -18.86 -16.40
C GLN A 119 0.27 -18.91 -15.03
N ASN A 120 1.60 -19.05 -14.98
CA ASN A 120 2.35 -19.00 -13.73
C ASN A 120 2.17 -17.64 -13.02
N CYS A 121 2.25 -16.52 -13.76
CA CYS A 121 2.01 -15.19 -13.18
C CYS A 121 0.62 -15.06 -12.56
N ARG A 122 -0.41 -15.69 -13.17
CA ARG A 122 -1.76 -15.71 -12.60
C ARG A 122 -1.79 -16.49 -11.29
N THR A 123 -1.20 -17.68 -11.24
CA THR A 123 -1.16 -18.49 -10.02
C THR A 123 -0.45 -17.76 -8.89
N GLU A 124 0.73 -17.19 -9.14
CA GLU A 124 1.50 -16.46 -8.13
C GLU A 124 0.78 -15.20 -7.64
N ARG A 125 0.08 -14.49 -8.54
CA ARG A 125 -0.75 -13.35 -8.17
C ARG A 125 -1.87 -13.75 -7.21
N GLU A 126 -2.54 -14.88 -7.45
CA GLU A 126 -3.62 -15.35 -6.57
C GLU A 126 -3.08 -15.76 -5.20
N VAL A 127 -1.92 -16.43 -5.13
CA VAL A 127 -1.25 -16.72 -3.85
C VAL A 127 -0.90 -15.41 -3.10
N GLY A 128 -0.36 -14.43 -3.81
CA GLY A 128 -0.09 -13.12 -3.22
C GLY A 128 -1.36 -12.43 -2.71
N ARG A 129 -2.48 -12.60 -3.43
CA ARG A 129 -3.78 -12.05 -3.06
C ARG A 129 -4.35 -12.73 -1.82
N GLU A 130 -4.21 -14.04 -1.67
CA GLU A 130 -4.58 -14.76 -0.45
C GLU A 130 -3.84 -14.19 0.76
N HIS A 131 -2.52 -14.04 0.67
CA HIS A 131 -1.72 -13.40 1.73
C HIS A 131 -2.15 -11.96 2.02
N LEU A 132 -2.53 -11.19 0.99
CA LEU A 132 -3.05 -9.83 1.15
C LEU A 132 -4.35 -9.80 1.95
N VAL A 133 -5.29 -10.68 1.63
CA VAL A 133 -6.57 -10.78 2.34
C VAL A 133 -6.33 -11.21 3.79
N GLU A 134 -5.54 -12.27 4.01
CA GLU A 134 -5.20 -12.73 5.37
C GLU A 134 -4.52 -11.63 6.21
N PHE A 135 -3.67 -10.82 5.57
CA PHE A 135 -3.02 -9.69 6.24
C PHE A 135 -4.06 -8.66 6.70
N PHE A 136 -5.02 -8.29 5.85
CA PHE A 136 -6.07 -7.35 6.21
C PHE A 136 -7.03 -7.91 7.26
N ASP A 137 -7.40 -9.19 7.17
CA ASP A 137 -8.21 -9.86 8.20
C ASP A 137 -7.51 -9.80 9.56
N ARG A 138 -6.18 -9.95 9.59
CA ARG A 138 -5.38 -9.76 10.81
C ARG A 138 -5.46 -8.32 11.30
N LEU A 139 -5.27 -7.33 10.41
CA LEU A 139 -5.35 -5.91 10.79
C LEU A 139 -6.72 -5.55 11.38
N GLU A 140 -7.79 -6.08 10.79
CA GLU A 140 -9.17 -5.87 11.25
C GLU A 140 -9.38 -6.48 12.64
N ARG A 141 -9.01 -7.74 12.84
CA ARG A 141 -9.09 -8.41 14.16
C ARG A 141 -8.31 -7.66 15.23
N GLU A 142 -7.16 -7.12 14.88
CA GLU A 142 -6.33 -6.33 15.79
C GLU A 142 -6.79 -4.86 15.92
N ARG A 143 -7.87 -4.45 15.24
CA ARG A 143 -8.36 -3.07 15.17
C ARG A 143 -7.23 -2.07 14.89
N PHE A 144 -6.37 -2.42 13.92
CA PHE A 144 -5.14 -1.71 13.65
C PHE A 144 -5.38 -0.23 13.32
N ASP A 145 -6.39 0.06 12.49
CA ASP A 145 -6.78 1.41 12.10
C ASP A 145 -7.12 2.30 13.32
N VAL A 146 -7.92 1.78 14.25
CA VAL A 146 -8.31 2.50 15.48
C VAL A 146 -7.10 2.74 16.36
N ARG A 147 -6.26 1.71 16.58
CA ARG A 147 -5.05 1.83 17.39
C ARG A 147 -4.04 2.79 16.77
N PHE A 148 -3.89 2.76 15.45
CA PHE A 148 -2.98 3.62 14.70
C PHE A 148 -3.42 5.08 14.79
N ARG A 149 -4.69 5.38 14.47
CA ARG A 149 -5.24 6.74 14.58
C ARG A 149 -5.17 7.27 16.00
N GLY A 150 -5.57 6.46 16.98
CA GLY A 150 -5.49 6.83 18.40
C GLY A 150 -4.06 7.18 18.81
N PHE A 151 -3.08 6.37 18.39
CA PHE A 151 -1.67 6.65 18.66
C PHE A 151 -1.20 7.96 18.01
N ILE A 152 -1.52 8.18 16.73
CA ILE A 152 -1.14 9.42 16.03
C ILE A 152 -1.78 10.63 16.73
N ALA A 153 -3.09 10.58 17.02
CA ALA A 153 -3.79 11.68 17.69
C ALA A 153 -3.20 12.00 19.07
N GLU A 154 -3.00 11.00 19.92
CA GLU A 154 -2.42 11.13 21.26
C GLU A 154 -1.03 11.79 21.25
N HIS A 155 -0.24 11.54 20.19
CA HIS A 155 1.15 11.98 20.14
C HIS A 155 1.37 13.22 19.27
N THR A 156 0.33 13.73 18.60
CA THR A 156 0.42 14.90 17.69
C THR A 156 -0.38 16.09 18.18
N ILE A 157 -1.32 15.87 19.10
CA ILE A 157 -1.94 16.94 19.90
C ILE A 157 -0.91 17.36 20.96
N GLY A 158 -0.53 18.63 20.92
CA GLY A 158 0.27 19.31 21.93
C GLY A 158 -0.57 20.35 22.63
#